data_AF-A0A8K0DDM4-F1
#
_entry.id   AF-A0A8K0DDM4-F1
#
_cell.length_a   1.000
_cell.length_b   1.000
_cell.length_c   1.000
_cell.angle_alpha   90.00
_cell.angle_beta   90.00
_cell.angle_gamma   90.00
#
_symmetry.space_group_name_H-M   'P 1'
#
loop_
_entity.id
_entity.type
_entity.pdbx_description
1 polymer ?
#
loop_
_entity_poly.entity_id
_entity_poly.type
_entity_poly.pdbx_seq_one_letter_code
_entity_poly.pdbx_strand_id
1 'polypeptide(L)'
;MPRISKEKRKLIVHKWCSEDGLSLRQLGKSMNVSVNGAKKVIKKFCEHNTLEDMPKPGRTEGSVNPEVNKKIVTLLKKNCSMSTREIADRVHVNVSTVQKNQTEAQHENIQETEKPKKNRNAIKMS
;
A
#
# COMPACT_ATOMS: atom_id res chain seq x y z
N MET A 1 8.65 15.73 15.90
CA MET A 1 9.39 16.59 14.95
C MET A 1 8.60 16.70 13.66
N PRO A 2 8.41 17.91 13.11
CA PRO A 2 7.72 18.12 11.84
C PRO A 2 8.47 17.45 10.68
N ARG A 3 7.73 17.00 9.67
CA ARG A 3 8.27 16.37 8.47
C ARG A 3 9.08 17.39 7.66
N ILE A 4 10.30 17.03 7.25
CA ILE A 4 11.12 17.87 6.38
C ILE A 4 10.50 17.84 4.96
N SER A 5 10.23 19.02 4.40
CA SER A 5 9.68 19.15 3.04
C SER A 5 10.63 18.56 1.99
N LYS A 6 10.09 18.12 0.86
CA LYS A 6 10.88 17.56 -0.25
C LYS A 6 11.95 18.54 -0.76
N GLU A 7 11.60 19.83 -0.86
CA GLU A 7 12.54 20.89 -1.25
C GLU A 7 13.71 21.01 -0.27
N LYS A 8 13.43 21.02 1.05
CA LYS A 8 14.50 21.02 2.06
C LYS A 8 15.37 19.76 1.96
N ARG A 9 14.81 18.59 1.67
CA ARG A 9 15.60 17.37 1.46
C ARG A 9 16.53 17.48 0.25
N LYS A 10 16.06 18.05 -0.86
CA LYS A 10 16.90 18.35 -2.04
C LYS A 10 18.08 19.23 -1.66
N LEU A 11 17.83 20.34 -0.96
CA LEU A 11 18.89 21.27 -0.56
C LEU A 11 19.90 20.63 0.41
N ILE A 12 19.43 19.82 1.36
CA ILE A 12 20.30 19.08 2.29
C ILE A 12 21.25 18.15 1.52
N VAL A 13 20.72 17.39 0.55
CA VAL A 13 21.53 16.45 -0.25
C VAL A 13 22.46 17.19 -1.20
N HIS A 14 21.98 18.22 -1.88
CA HIS A 14 22.84 19.07 -2.73
C HIS A 14 24.02 19.61 -1.93
N LYS A 15 23.76 20.23 -0.78
CA LYS A 15 24.81 20.79 0.07
C LYS A 15 25.79 19.74 0.60
N TRP A 16 25.27 18.56 0.99
CA TRP A 16 26.10 17.44 1.41
C TRP A 16 27.03 16.91 0.29
N CYS A 17 26.58 16.94 -0.96
CA CYS A 17 27.38 16.50 -2.11
C CYS A 17 28.32 17.58 -2.66
N SER A 18 27.99 18.87 -2.48
CA SER A 18 28.80 19.99 -2.98
C SER A 18 29.91 20.42 -2.03
N GLU A 19 29.76 20.18 -0.72
CA GLU A 19 30.72 20.61 0.30
C GLU A 19 31.43 19.40 0.91
N ASP A 20 32.65 19.12 0.45
CA ASP A 20 33.49 18.07 1.01
C ASP A 20 33.82 18.34 2.48
N GLY A 21 33.67 17.31 3.32
CA GLY A 21 34.02 17.37 4.74
C GLY A 21 33.01 18.12 5.63
N LEU A 22 31.84 18.50 5.12
CA LEU A 22 30.82 19.16 5.92
C LEU A 22 30.31 18.27 7.06
N SER A 23 30.42 18.70 8.31
CA SER A 23 29.86 17.92 9.42
C SER A 23 28.33 17.98 9.45
N LEU A 24 27.69 16.90 9.90
CA LEU A 24 26.22 16.86 10.10
C LEU A 24 25.71 17.99 11.02
N ARG A 25 26.54 18.44 11.96
CA ARG A 25 26.21 19.54 12.88
C ARG A 25 26.19 20.89 12.17
N GLN A 26 27.18 21.16 11.31
CA GLN A 26 27.22 22.38 10.48
C GLN A 26 26.08 22.37 9.46
N LEU A 27 25.81 21.22 8.84
CA LEU A 27 24.68 21.06 7.92
C LEU A 27 23.35 21.36 8.60
N GLY A 28 23.10 20.77 9.77
CA GLY A 28 21.89 21.02 10.55
C GLY A 28 21.70 22.49 10.91
N LYS A 29 22.77 23.16 11.36
CA LYS A 29 22.74 24.62 11.63
C LYS A 29 22.41 25.43 10.38
N SER A 30 23.10 25.17 9.27
CA SER A 30 22.94 25.96 8.04
C SER A 30 21.58 25.78 7.37
N MET A 31 20.98 24.59 7.49
CA MET A 31 19.68 24.27 6.90
C MET A 31 18.50 24.47 7.86
N ASN A 32 18.78 24.92 9.10
CA ASN A 32 17.82 25.02 10.19
C ASN A 32 16.99 23.73 10.37
N VAL A 33 17.70 22.60 10.46
CA VAL A 33 17.12 21.27 10.71
C VAL A 33 17.88 20.56 11.83
N SER A 34 17.20 19.66 12.52
CA SER A 34 17.87 18.84 13.53
C SER A 34 18.95 17.97 12.90
N VAL A 35 20.04 17.74 13.63
CA VAL A 35 21.15 16.86 13.19
C VAL A 35 20.64 15.47 12.82
N ASN A 36 19.71 14.94 13.62
CA ASN A 36 19.04 13.66 13.34
C ASN A 36 18.19 13.70 12.07
N GLY A 37 17.53 14.82 11.79
CA GLY A 37 16.77 15.03 10.55
C GLY A 37 17.67 14.98 9.32
N ALA A 38 18.75 15.76 9.32
CA ALA A 38 19.74 15.76 8.24
C ALA A 38 20.38 14.37 8.04
N LYS A 39 20.79 13.72 9.14
CA LYS A 39 21.36 12.36 9.11
C LYS A 39 20.42 11.35 8.45
N LYS A 40 19.12 11.38 8.76
CA LYS A 40 18.13 10.48 8.15
C LYS A 40 17.94 10.74 6.66
N VAL A 41 17.93 12.00 6.25
CA VAL A 41 17.80 12.38 4.83
C VAL A 41 19.00 11.88 4.03
N ILE A 42 20.23 12.14 4.51
CA ILE A 42 21.46 11.69 3.85
C ILE A 42 21.52 10.17 3.81
N LYS A 43 21.31 9.50 4.95
CA LYS A 43 21.33 8.03 5.02
C LYS A 43 20.38 7.42 3.98
N LYS A 44 19.15 7.93 3.92
CA LYS A 44 18.15 7.46 2.97
C LYS A 44 18.55 7.70 1.51
N PHE A 45 19.12 8.86 1.21
CA PHE A 45 19.62 9.16 -0.12
C PHE A 45 20.76 8.21 -0.51
N CYS A 46 21.69 7.92 0.39
CA CYS A 46 22.77 6.96 0.15
C CYS A 46 22.26 5.52 -0.04
N GLU A 47 21.26 5.08 0.74
CA GLU A 47 20.74 3.70 0.68
C GLU A 47 19.81 3.44 -0.52
N HIS A 48 19.02 4.43 -0.91
CA HIS A 48 17.92 4.23 -1.86
C HIS A 48 17.92 5.20 -3.05
N ASN A 49 18.89 6.11 -3.13
CA ASN A 49 19.00 7.15 -4.15
C ASN A 49 17.69 7.93 -4.38
N THR A 50 16.94 8.17 -3.30
CA THR A 50 15.63 8.82 -3.36
C THR A 50 15.46 9.91 -2.32
N LEU A 51 14.74 10.97 -2.74
CA LEU A 51 14.31 12.08 -1.89
C LEU A 51 12.82 11.98 -1.54
N GLU A 52 12.12 10.97 -2.07
CA GLU A 52 10.73 10.73 -1.74
C GLU A 52 10.60 10.15 -0.35
N ASP A 53 9.43 10.31 0.27
CA ASP A 53 9.12 9.57 1.48
C ASP A 53 8.84 8.12 1.12
N MET A 54 9.34 7.21 1.96
CA MET A 54 9.10 5.79 1.72
C MET A 54 7.72 5.48 2.27
N PRO A 55 6.95 4.61 1.59
CA PRO A 55 5.73 4.10 2.17
C PRO A 55 6.10 3.49 3.52
N LYS A 56 5.44 3.95 4.58
CA LYS A 56 5.54 3.26 5.86
C LYS A 56 4.90 1.89 5.65
N PRO A 57 5.52 0.80 6.11
CA PRO A 57 4.82 -0.47 6.16
C PRO A 57 3.52 -0.21 6.92
N GLY A 58 2.40 -0.45 6.24
CA GLY A 58 1.08 -0.33 6.86
C GLY A 58 0.99 -1.27 8.05
N ARG A 59 0.03 -1.02 8.93
CA ARG A 59 -0.37 -2.05 9.89
C ARG A 59 -0.77 -3.28 9.08
N THR A 60 -0.13 -4.41 9.32
CA THR A 60 -0.61 -5.68 8.80
C THR A 60 -2.04 -5.85 9.31
N GLU A 61 -3.02 -5.79 8.40
CA GLU A 61 -4.38 -6.15 8.78
C GLU A 61 -4.31 -7.58 9.31
N GLY A 62 -4.73 -7.74 10.57
CA GLY A 62 -4.42 -8.92 11.38
C GLY A 62 -4.71 -10.20 10.61
N SER A 63 -3.76 -11.14 10.64
CA SER A 63 -3.72 -12.43 9.95
C SER A 63 -5.06 -12.99 9.44
N VAL A 64 -5.65 -12.38 8.41
CA VAL A 64 -6.78 -12.99 7.74
C VAL A 64 -6.16 -13.94 6.75
N ASN A 65 -6.14 -15.21 7.13
CA ASN A 65 -5.58 -16.26 6.30
C ASN A 65 -6.25 -16.18 4.91
N PRO A 66 -5.48 -16.03 3.80
CA PRO A 66 -6.06 -15.92 2.47
C PRO A 66 -6.96 -17.11 2.10
N GLU A 67 -6.74 -18.28 2.68
CA GLU A 67 -7.63 -19.44 2.52
C GLU A 67 -9.00 -19.24 3.19
N VAL A 68 -9.03 -18.57 4.34
CA VAL A 68 -10.26 -18.21 5.05
C VAL A 68 -11.07 -17.22 4.23
N ASN A 69 -10.42 -16.21 3.64
CA ASN A 69 -11.09 -15.27 2.72
C ASN A 69 -11.69 -15.98 1.52
N LYS A 70 -10.94 -16.89 0.88
CA LYS A 70 -11.46 -17.70 -0.25
C LYS A 70 -12.68 -18.52 0.14
N LYS A 71 -12.71 -19.09 1.35
CA LYS A 71 -13.87 -19.84 1.88
C LYS A 71 -15.08 -18.91 2.08
N ILE A 72 -14.88 -17.73 2.67
CA ILE A 72 -15.94 -16.72 2.86
C ILE A 72 -16.52 -16.30 1.50
N VAL A 73 -15.68 -15.92 0.54
CA VAL A 73 -16.11 -15.51 -0.81
C VAL A 73 -16.84 -16.64 -1.53
N THR A 74 -16.35 -17.88 -1.42
CA THR A 74 -17.03 -19.04 -2.02
C THR A 74 -18.41 -19.27 -1.42
N LEU A 75 -18.55 -19.14 -0.09
CA LEU A 75 -19.84 -19.28 0.59
C LEU A 75 -20.81 -18.16 0.21
N LEU A 76 -20.32 -16.91 0.14
CA LEU A 76 -21.11 -15.76 -0.32
C LEU A 76 -21.59 -15.93 -1.77
N LYS A 77 -20.75 -16.47 -2.66
CA LYS A 77 -21.12 -16.71 -4.07
C LYS A 77 -22.08 -17.89 -4.26
N LYS A 78 -21.95 -18.96 -3.46
CA LYS A 78 -22.74 -20.20 -3.62
C LYS A 78 -24.08 -20.16 -2.89
N ASN A 79 -24.18 -19.40 -1.80
CA ASN A 79 -25.36 -19.40 -0.94
C ASN A 79 -25.87 -17.98 -0.68
N CYS A 80 -26.62 -17.41 -1.64
CA CYS A 80 -27.25 -16.09 -1.47
C CYS A 80 -28.25 -16.02 -0.30
N SER A 81 -28.68 -17.16 0.25
CA SER A 81 -29.62 -17.22 1.37
C SER A 81 -28.96 -17.25 2.75
N MET A 82 -27.64 -17.49 2.84
CA MET A 82 -26.95 -17.53 4.13
C MET A 82 -26.65 -16.12 4.64
N SER A 83 -26.95 -15.88 5.91
CA SER A 83 -26.62 -14.63 6.59
C SER A 83 -25.12 -14.51 6.85
N THR A 84 -24.64 -13.27 7.00
CA THR A 84 -23.24 -13.00 7.36
C THR A 84 -22.82 -13.65 8.68
N ARG A 85 -23.76 -13.80 9.62
CA ARG A 85 -23.54 -14.46 10.91
C ARG A 85 -23.33 -15.96 10.75
N GLU A 86 -24.14 -16.65 9.95
CA GLU A 86 -23.98 -18.08 9.70
C GLU A 86 -22.66 -18.39 8.95
N ILE A 87 -22.24 -17.51 8.04
CA ILE A 87 -20.96 -17.63 7.36
C ILE A 87 -19.81 -17.43 8.35
N ALA A 88 -19.94 -16.46 9.26
CA ALA A 88 -18.96 -16.21 10.32
C ALA A 88 -18.79 -17.42 11.23
N ASP A 89 -19.90 -18.03 11.67
CA ASP A 89 -19.89 -19.24 12.50
C ASP A 89 -19.27 -20.44 11.76
N ARG A 90 -19.60 -20.62 10.48
CA ARG A 90 -19.09 -21.75 9.67
C ARG A 90 -17.59 -21.67 9.40
N VAL A 91 -17.05 -20.46 9.25
CA VAL A 91 -15.62 -20.22 8.98
C VAL A 91 -14.84 -19.84 10.24
N HIS A 92 -15.51 -19.75 11.40
CA HIS A 92 -14.93 -19.39 12.70
C HIS A 92 -14.21 -18.04 12.66
N VAL A 93 -14.87 -17.02 12.09
CA VAL A 93 -14.36 -15.64 11.99
C VAL A 93 -15.35 -14.65 12.60
N ASN A 94 -14.90 -13.42 12.81
CA ASN A 94 -15.81 -12.36 13.24
C ASN A 94 -16.71 -11.90 12.08
N VAL A 95 -17.94 -11.48 12.41
CA VAL A 95 -18.93 -11.00 11.42
C VAL A 95 -18.39 -9.82 10.63
N SER A 96 -17.60 -8.94 11.26
CA SER A 96 -16.95 -7.81 10.61
C SER A 96 -15.96 -8.22 9.52
N THR A 97 -15.30 -9.37 9.67
CA THR A 97 -14.41 -9.94 8.65
C THR A 97 -15.19 -10.41 7.43
N VAL A 98 -16.38 -11.01 7.64
CA VAL A 98 -17.27 -11.44 6.56
C VAL A 98 -17.81 -10.23 5.78
N GLN A 99 -18.22 -9.17 6.49
CA GLN A 99 -18.71 -7.95 5.87
C GLN A 99 -17.65 -7.25 5.01
N LYS A 100 -16.40 -7.15 5.50
CA LYS A 100 -15.28 -6.60 4.71
C LYS A 100 -15.07 -7.37 3.40
N ASN A 101 -15.02 -8.71 3.48
CA ASN A 101 -14.86 -9.57 2.31
C ASN A 101 -16.07 -9.49 1.35
N GLN A 102 -17.27 -9.24 1.86
CA GLN A 102 -18.47 -9.05 1.02
C GLN A 102 -18.35 -7.78 0.17
N THR A 103 -17.88 -6.68 0.75
CA THR A 103 -17.61 -5.44 0.02
C THR A 103 -16.53 -5.65 -1.05
N GLU A 104 -15.42 -6.31 -0.69
CA GLU A 104 -14.33 -6.63 -1.63
C GLU A 104 -14.80 -7.52 -2.80
N ALA A 105 -15.58 -8.58 -2.52
CA ALA A 105 -16.11 -9.49 -3.53
C ALA A 105 -17.11 -8.83 -4.49
N GLN A 106 -17.87 -7.81 -4.04
CA GLN A 106 -18.75 -7.03 -4.91
C GLN A 106 -17.97 -6.11 -5.86
N HIS A 107 -16.87 -5.50 -5.39
CA HIS A 107 -16.00 -4.67 -6.22
C HIS A 107 -15.29 -5.47 -7.32
N GLU A 108 -14.86 -6.72 -7.05
CA GLU A 108 -14.27 -7.60 -8.06
C GLU A 108 -15.25 -7.95 -9.20
N ASN A 109 -16.52 -8.17 -8.85
CA ASN A 109 -17.56 -8.54 -9.82
C ASN A 109 -17.88 -7.37 -10.79
N ILE A 110 -17.82 -6.13 -10.31
CA ILE A 110 -18.03 -4.92 -11.12
C ILE A 110 -16.90 -4.76 -12.16
N GLN A 111 -15.64 -5.06 -11.81
CA GLN A 111 -14.51 -4.95 -12.74
C GLN A 111 -14.49 -6.06 -13.82
N GLU A 112 -15.02 -7.25 -13.55
CA GLU A 112 -15.14 -8.30 -14.56
C GLU A 112 -16.24 -8.00 -15.59
N THR A 113 -17.31 -7.31 -15.19
CA THR A 113 -18.40 -6.93 -16.11
C THR A 113 -18.03 -5.84 -17.10
N GLU A 114 -16.98 -5.06 -16.86
CA GLU A 114 -16.51 -4.00 -17.78
C GLU A 114 -15.56 -4.51 -18.87
N LYS A 115 -15.11 -5.78 -18.81
CA LYS A 115 -14.29 -6.33 -19.90
C LYS A 115 -15.18 -6.67 -21.09
N PRO A 116 -14.99 -6.06 -22.27
CA PRO A 116 -15.79 -6.38 -23.44
C PRO A 116 -15.57 -7.84 -23.83
N LYS A 117 -16.66 -8.60 -23.90
CA LYS A 117 -16.67 -9.99 -24.40
C LYS A 117 -16.08 -9.97 -25.80
N LYS A 118 -14.90 -10.57 -26.00
CA LYS A 118 -14.35 -10.83 -27.34
C LYS A 118 -15.34 -11.72 -28.10
N ASN A 119 -16.10 -11.12 -29.03
CA ASN A 119 -16.93 -11.84 -29.98
C ASN A 119 -16.04 -12.81 -30.78
N ARG A 120 -16.28 -14.11 -30.62
CA ARG A 120 -15.51 -15.19 -31.27
C ARG A 120 -16.02 -15.56 -32.67
N ASN A 121 -16.86 -14.73 -33.29
CA ASN A 121 -17.42 -15.01 -34.61
C ASN A 121 -16.95 -14.00 -35.66
N ALA A 122 -15.70 -14.15 -36.08
CA ALA A 122 -15.16 -13.74 -37.37
C ALA A 122 -13.88 -14.59 -37.50
N ILE A 123 -13.81 -15.64 -38.30
CA ILE A 123 -13.74 -15.60 -39.76
C ILE A 123 -14.05 -17.02 -40.26
N LYS A 124 -15.11 -17.16 -41.06
CA LYS A 124 -15.19 -18.13 -42.15
C LYS A 124 -15.60 -17.33 -43.39
N MET A 125 -15.17 -17.78 -44.56
CA MET A 125 -15.19 -17.10 -45.87
C MET A 125 -13.91 -16.26 -46.05
N SER A 126 -12.96 -16.59 -46.93
CA SER A 126 -13.00 -17.35 -48.19
C SER A 126 -11.66 -18.03 -48.45
#